data_AF-A0A6A6AI38-F1
#
_entry.id   AF-A0A6A6AI38-F1
#
_cell.length_a   1.000
_cell.length_b   1.000
_cell.length_c   1.000
_cell.angle_alpha   90.00
_cell.angle_beta   90.00
_cell.angle_gamma   90.00
#
_symmetry.space_group_name_H-M   'P 1'
#
loop_
_entity.id
_entity.type
_entity.pdbx_description
1 polymer ?
#
loop_
_entity_poly.entity_id
_entity_poly.type
_entity_poly.pdbx_seq_one_letter_code
_entity_poly.pdbx_strand_id
1 'polypeptide(L)'
;MLILHPDHLISATVVADSFGCLRRAVLQDRVKATSKANSPMLYGTLLHELFQEALKVNKWDSAFLLETIDKLLPSKFETILEINSTCEAIKEHMSSKLPELQAWAKVFVRAEPRSDAVVRERNGRQATMSINKLLEVEEHVWSPMYGLKGNIDATVQVTMQDDLGERTLTVPFEVKTGKNSSNAAHVAQTALYNLLLSNRYDVEIAYGILYYLETSDISRIPAIRNDIIHMIIKRNELACYVRDRIELPPMLKEDFKCGNCYAQESCFLYNKLVEGGDGELLNKKAKERYDELVKPLKPSDQEFMKKWDMLLTKEESDMMKFRRELWTMLSTEREKLGRCFSNVILEPGSGHEEQNGQKINRYSYTFTKQRPKPGFSFTESQLIVGEPIVVSDEQGHFALANGYVTNVRKRRITVAVDRRLHNSRTKLPGFNSQSNQTFTGIMEVTKEGQTIPKYEFDEEPVLYRLDKDEFSNGMAAARNNLIQIMDDSVFKARDLRALIVDGRAPVFNPVAAAAVIPQSSQMSMNSDQKAAISKVMSAKDYALVLGMPGTDSERQNRHPTSRSFDQDSPRSQRIRNFGCRAKR
;
A
#
# COMPACT_ATOMS: atom_id res chain seq x y z
N MET A 1 -19.30 17.78 13.12
CA MET A 1 -18.02 17.03 13.19
C MET A 1 -16.91 18.03 12.91
N LEU A 2 -15.85 18.06 13.72
CA LEU A 2 -14.72 18.97 13.51
C LEU A 2 -13.53 18.14 13.01
N ILE A 3 -12.97 18.48 11.84
CA ILE A 3 -11.81 17.81 11.25
C ILE A 3 -10.62 18.76 11.34
N LEU A 4 -9.59 18.35 12.08
CA LEU A 4 -8.41 19.17 12.37
C LEU A 4 -7.25 18.74 11.48
N HIS A 5 -6.70 19.64 10.66
CA HIS A 5 -5.72 19.29 9.61
C HIS A 5 -6.29 18.30 8.56
N PRO A 6 -7.35 18.68 7.83
CA PRO A 6 -7.98 17.81 6.82
C PRO A 6 -7.03 17.36 5.71
N ASP A 7 -5.99 18.13 5.43
CA ASP A 7 -4.98 17.82 4.41
C ASP A 7 -4.09 16.62 4.78
N HIS A 8 -4.09 16.21 6.05
CA HIS A 8 -3.37 15.03 6.53
C HIS A 8 -4.30 13.82 6.51
N LEU A 9 -4.27 13.05 5.42
CA LEU A 9 -5.09 11.85 5.28
C LEU A 9 -4.55 10.72 6.16
N ILE A 10 -5.23 10.44 7.27
CA ILE A 10 -4.91 9.32 8.16
C ILE A 10 -5.66 8.07 7.68
N SER A 11 -5.00 6.91 7.59
CA SER A 11 -5.71 5.71 7.15
C SER A 11 -6.70 5.21 8.19
N ALA A 12 -7.84 4.67 7.75
CA ALA A 12 -8.84 4.06 8.62
C ALA A 12 -8.24 3.00 9.56
N THR A 13 -7.32 2.17 9.05
CA THR A 13 -6.57 1.17 9.84
C THR A 13 -5.72 1.82 10.93
N VAL A 14 -5.04 2.94 10.66
CA VAL A 14 -4.20 3.63 11.66
C VAL A 14 -5.06 4.27 12.74
N VAL A 15 -6.22 4.84 12.38
CA VAL A 15 -7.20 5.33 13.36
C VAL A 15 -7.70 4.18 14.24
N ALA A 16 -8.09 3.05 13.64
CA ALA A 16 -8.53 1.86 14.35
C ALA A 16 -7.45 1.28 15.28
N ASP A 17 -6.20 1.22 14.84
CA ASP A 17 -5.09 0.68 15.63
C ASP A 17 -4.69 1.60 16.79
N SER A 18 -4.99 2.90 16.69
CA SER A 18 -4.65 3.91 17.71
C SER A 18 -5.39 3.71 19.04
N PHE A 19 -6.55 3.04 19.02
CA PHE A 19 -7.27 2.66 20.24
C PHE A 19 -6.48 1.68 21.10
N GLY A 20 -5.62 0.85 20.49
CA GLY A 20 -4.74 -0.06 21.21
C GLY A 20 -3.47 0.63 21.74
N CYS A 21 -2.80 1.40 20.87
CA CYS A 21 -1.62 2.18 21.21
C CYS A 21 -1.45 3.35 20.23
N LEU A 22 -1.68 4.58 20.70
CA LEU A 22 -1.53 5.79 19.89
C LEU A 22 -0.10 5.98 19.39
N ARG A 23 0.90 5.72 20.25
CA ARG A 23 2.32 5.83 19.89
C ARG A 23 2.69 4.93 18.71
N ARG A 24 2.21 3.67 18.72
CA ARG A 24 2.43 2.72 17.64
C ARG A 24 1.81 3.21 16.33
N ALA A 25 0.59 3.73 16.37
CA ALA A 25 -0.10 4.24 15.19
C ALA A 25 0.66 5.42 14.53
N VAL A 26 1.17 6.37 15.33
CA VAL A 26 2.00 7.48 14.82
C VAL A 26 3.35 6.97 14.29
N LEU A 27 3.98 6.03 15.01
CA LEU A 27 5.27 5.47 14.59
C LEU A 27 5.15 4.72 13.25
N GLN A 28 4.07 3.96 13.06
CA GLN A 28 3.83 3.23 11.81
C GLN A 28 3.74 4.18 10.61
N ASP A 29 3.07 5.34 10.75
CA ASP A 29 3.03 6.35 9.70
C ASP A 29 4.43 6.95 9.43
N ARG A 30 5.21 7.21 10.48
CA ARG A 30 6.51 7.87 10.40
C ARG A 30 7.61 7.01 9.78
N VAL A 31 7.68 5.72 10.13
CA VAL A 31 8.81 4.85 9.78
C VAL A 31 8.40 3.58 9.04
N LYS A 32 7.11 3.39 8.74
CA LYS A 32 6.58 2.15 8.15
C LYS A 32 7.14 0.91 8.85
N ALA A 33 7.07 0.89 10.18
CA ALA A 33 7.56 -0.24 10.97
C ALA A 33 6.89 -1.55 10.48
N THR A 34 7.68 -2.41 9.84
CA THR A 34 7.25 -3.71 9.32
C THR A 34 7.67 -4.81 10.28
N SER A 35 6.77 -5.75 10.57
CA SER A 35 7.15 -7.00 11.21
C SER A 35 7.91 -7.91 10.25
N LYS A 36 8.75 -8.80 10.80
CA LYS A 36 9.32 -9.93 10.05
C LYS A 36 8.19 -10.79 9.47
N ALA A 37 8.42 -11.39 8.29
CA ALA A 37 7.44 -12.28 7.71
C ALA A 37 7.15 -13.46 8.67
N ASN A 38 5.90 -13.90 8.71
CA ASN A 38 5.49 -15.06 9.47
C ASN A 38 4.36 -15.80 8.74
N SER A 39 4.19 -17.08 9.06
CA SER A 39 3.23 -17.95 8.36
C SER A 39 1.79 -17.42 8.43
N PRO A 40 1.25 -16.99 9.59
CA PRO A 40 -0.10 -16.43 9.66
C PRO A 40 -0.34 -15.23 8.73
N MET A 41 0.61 -14.30 8.62
CA MET A 41 0.49 -13.15 7.71
C MET A 41 0.50 -13.58 6.24
N LEU A 42 1.34 -14.56 5.88
CA LEU A 42 1.38 -15.09 4.53
C LEU A 42 0.08 -15.81 4.17
N TYR A 43 -0.41 -16.70 5.03
CA TYR A 43 -1.71 -17.38 4.84
C TYR A 43 -2.85 -16.38 4.69
N GLY A 44 -2.86 -15.36 5.55
CA GLY A 44 -3.86 -14.30 5.46
C GLY A 44 -3.84 -13.59 4.11
N THR A 45 -2.65 -13.19 3.65
CA THR A 45 -2.49 -12.51 2.36
C THR A 45 -2.95 -13.39 1.19
N LEU A 46 -2.59 -14.68 1.18
CA LEU A 46 -2.97 -15.62 0.12
C LEU A 46 -4.47 -15.93 0.13
N LEU A 47 -5.07 -16.14 1.31
CA LEU A 47 -6.52 -16.37 1.44
C LEU A 47 -7.32 -15.17 0.96
N HIS A 48 -6.84 -13.96 1.28
CA HIS A 48 -7.48 -12.72 0.86
C HIS A 48 -7.42 -12.54 -0.67
N GLU A 49 -6.24 -12.71 -1.28
CA GLU A 49 -6.07 -12.64 -2.73
C GLU A 49 -6.89 -13.74 -3.45
N LEU A 50 -6.92 -14.96 -2.92
CA LEU A 50 -7.74 -16.06 -3.45
C LEU A 50 -9.24 -15.72 -3.41
N PHE A 51 -9.72 -15.20 -2.29
CA PHE A 51 -11.12 -14.80 -2.10
C PHE A 51 -11.53 -13.73 -3.10
N GLN A 52 -10.67 -12.71 -3.32
CA GLN A 52 -10.93 -11.64 -4.27
C GLN A 52 -10.99 -12.15 -5.72
N GLU A 53 -10.06 -13.02 -6.13
CA GLU A 53 -10.08 -13.59 -7.48
C GLU A 53 -11.32 -14.46 -7.71
N ALA A 54 -11.70 -15.29 -6.73
CA ALA A 54 -12.93 -16.08 -6.78
C ALA A 54 -14.19 -15.21 -6.88
N LEU A 55 -14.26 -14.12 -6.12
CA LEU A 55 -15.39 -13.19 -6.12
C LEU A 55 -15.52 -12.42 -7.44
N LYS A 56 -14.40 -12.00 -8.05
CA LYS A 56 -14.39 -11.29 -9.36
C LYS A 56 -15.02 -12.08 -10.48
N VAL A 57 -14.76 -13.38 -10.55
CA VAL A 57 -15.28 -14.24 -11.62
C VAL A 57 -16.51 -15.05 -11.20
N ASN A 58 -16.88 -14.95 -9.92
CA ASN A 58 -17.89 -15.77 -9.26
C ASN A 58 -17.72 -17.28 -9.54
N LYS A 59 -16.48 -17.78 -9.41
CA LYS A 59 -16.15 -19.21 -9.52
C LYS A 59 -15.52 -19.68 -8.23
N TRP A 60 -16.17 -20.66 -7.60
CA TRP A 60 -15.81 -21.17 -6.29
C TRP A 60 -15.55 -22.68 -6.31
N ASP A 61 -15.64 -23.35 -7.46
CA ASP A 61 -15.35 -24.77 -7.54
C ASP A 61 -13.88 -25.08 -7.22
N SER A 62 -13.62 -26.30 -6.74
CA SER A 62 -12.28 -26.67 -6.25
C SER A 62 -11.22 -26.60 -7.35
N ALA A 63 -11.59 -26.83 -8.63
CA ALA A 63 -10.64 -26.78 -9.73
C ALA A 63 -10.13 -25.34 -9.93
N PHE A 64 -11.05 -24.36 -10.00
CA PHE A 64 -10.69 -22.95 -10.13
C PHE A 64 -9.87 -22.44 -8.92
N LEU A 65 -10.28 -22.78 -7.69
CA LEU A 65 -9.59 -22.32 -6.48
C LEU A 65 -8.17 -22.88 -6.37
N LEU A 66 -7.97 -24.17 -6.68
CA LEU A 66 -6.64 -24.78 -6.68
C LEU A 66 -5.73 -24.20 -7.77
N GLU A 67 -6.26 -24.00 -8.98
CA GLU A 67 -5.52 -23.34 -10.07
C GLU A 67 -5.10 -21.91 -9.69
N THR A 68 -5.98 -21.19 -9.00
CA THR A 68 -5.70 -19.83 -8.52
C THR A 68 -4.60 -19.84 -7.46
N ILE A 69 -4.62 -20.78 -6.50
CA ILE A 69 -3.52 -20.95 -5.53
C ILE A 69 -2.19 -21.16 -6.26
N ASP A 70 -2.15 -22.04 -7.26
CA ASP A 70 -0.93 -22.32 -8.03
C ASP A 70 -0.40 -21.10 -8.78
N LYS A 71 -1.29 -20.19 -9.23
CA LYS A 71 -0.90 -18.91 -9.84
C LYS A 71 -0.37 -17.89 -8.83
N LEU A 72 -0.89 -17.90 -7.60
CA LEU A 72 -0.50 -16.94 -6.56
C LEU A 72 0.86 -17.28 -5.91
N LEU A 73 1.17 -18.56 -5.72
CA LEU A 73 2.37 -19.02 -5.00
C LEU A 73 3.70 -18.46 -5.55
N PRO A 74 3.97 -18.44 -6.87
CA PRO A 74 5.22 -17.90 -7.40
C PRO A 74 5.48 -16.44 -7.00
N SER A 75 4.42 -15.63 -6.87
CA SER A 75 4.53 -14.23 -6.49
C SER A 75 4.97 -14.02 -5.02
N LYS A 76 4.87 -15.05 -4.18
CA LYS A 76 5.20 -15.00 -2.74
C LYS A 76 6.41 -15.86 -2.37
N PHE A 77 7.17 -16.34 -3.37
CA PHE A 77 8.26 -17.30 -3.15
C PHE A 77 9.33 -16.80 -2.17
N GLU A 78 9.71 -15.52 -2.26
CA GLU A 78 10.70 -14.92 -1.33
C GLU A 78 10.22 -15.00 0.13
N THR A 79 8.94 -14.70 0.39
CA THR A 79 8.36 -14.77 1.73
C THR A 79 8.25 -16.20 2.24
N ILE A 80 7.95 -17.17 1.36
CA ILE A 80 7.90 -18.60 1.70
C ILE A 80 9.28 -19.07 2.19
N LEU A 81 10.36 -18.63 1.53
CA LEU A 81 11.73 -18.92 1.95
C LEU A 81 12.09 -18.21 3.26
N GLU A 82 11.70 -16.95 3.45
CA GLU A 82 11.98 -16.19 4.67
C GLU A 82 11.43 -16.89 5.93
N ILE A 83 10.25 -17.51 5.81
CA ILE A 83 9.62 -18.26 6.91
C ILE A 83 10.05 -19.74 6.98
N ASN A 84 11.01 -20.15 6.16
CA ASN A 84 11.50 -21.54 6.04
C ASN A 84 10.38 -22.56 5.77
N SER A 85 9.47 -22.26 4.85
CA SER A 85 8.38 -23.17 4.42
C SER A 85 8.54 -23.60 2.96
N THR A 86 7.62 -24.44 2.45
CA THR A 86 7.61 -24.92 1.07
C THR A 86 6.28 -24.60 0.38
N CYS A 87 6.27 -24.49 -0.94
CA CYS A 87 5.06 -24.22 -1.70
C CYS A 87 3.98 -25.29 -1.46
N GLU A 88 4.38 -26.55 -1.28
CA GLU A 88 3.49 -27.68 -1.00
C GLU A 88 2.80 -27.52 0.36
N ALA A 89 3.57 -27.17 1.41
CA ALA A 89 3.01 -26.97 2.75
C ALA A 89 2.02 -25.80 2.77
N ILE A 90 2.34 -24.71 2.07
CA ILE A 90 1.43 -23.57 1.94
C ILE A 90 0.16 -23.99 1.17
N LYS A 91 0.30 -24.71 0.06
CA LYS A 91 -0.83 -25.19 -0.75
C LYS A 91 -1.74 -26.12 0.04
N GLU A 92 -1.18 -27.02 0.85
CA GLU A 92 -1.95 -27.92 1.71
C GLU A 92 -2.79 -27.13 2.73
N HIS A 93 -2.16 -26.17 3.42
CA HIS A 93 -2.86 -25.30 4.37
C HIS A 93 -3.99 -24.51 3.69
N MET A 94 -3.72 -23.90 2.53
CA MET A 94 -4.71 -23.17 1.73
C MET A 94 -5.87 -24.08 1.28
N SER A 95 -5.55 -25.30 0.85
CA SER A 95 -6.53 -26.29 0.37
C SER A 95 -7.51 -26.70 1.47
N SER A 96 -7.05 -26.76 2.72
CA SER A 96 -7.92 -27.08 3.87
C SER A 96 -9.05 -26.06 4.09
N LYS A 97 -8.91 -24.83 3.57
CA LYS A 97 -9.87 -23.73 3.74
C LYS A 97 -10.89 -23.60 2.62
N LEU A 98 -10.71 -24.30 1.51
CA LEU A 98 -11.59 -24.19 0.34
C LEU A 98 -13.06 -24.56 0.64
N PRO A 99 -13.37 -25.61 1.43
CA PRO A 99 -14.75 -25.96 1.73
C PRO A 99 -15.53 -24.84 2.44
N GLU A 100 -14.86 -24.11 3.34
CA GLU A 100 -15.46 -22.98 4.07
C GLU A 100 -15.78 -21.82 3.12
N LEU A 101 -14.86 -21.48 2.21
CA LEU A 101 -15.07 -20.47 1.16
C LEU A 101 -16.24 -20.83 0.25
N GLN A 102 -16.30 -22.08 -0.18
CA GLN A 102 -17.36 -22.62 -1.02
C GLN A 102 -18.73 -22.55 -0.36
N ALA A 103 -18.80 -22.96 0.91
CA ALA A 103 -20.03 -22.92 1.70
C ALA A 103 -20.51 -21.47 1.85
N TRP A 104 -19.61 -20.54 2.20
CA TRP A 104 -19.93 -19.12 2.32
C TRP A 104 -20.48 -18.54 1.01
N ALA A 105 -19.81 -18.78 -0.11
CA ALA A 105 -20.23 -18.26 -1.41
C ALA A 105 -21.60 -18.80 -1.83
N LYS A 106 -21.86 -20.09 -1.57
CA LYS A 106 -23.17 -20.71 -1.82
C LYS A 106 -24.28 -20.08 -0.98
N VAL A 107 -24.01 -19.53 0.19
CA VAL A 107 -25.01 -18.88 1.04
C VAL A 107 -25.23 -17.43 0.59
N PHE A 108 -24.15 -16.65 0.47
CA PHE A 108 -24.25 -15.20 0.34
C PHE A 108 -24.16 -14.68 -1.10
N VAL A 109 -23.43 -15.32 -2.02
CA VAL A 109 -23.24 -14.80 -3.39
C VAL A 109 -24.39 -15.26 -4.29
N ARG A 110 -25.48 -14.48 -4.30
CA ARG A 110 -26.77 -14.82 -4.91
C ARG A 110 -27.49 -13.57 -5.40
N ALA A 111 -28.44 -13.75 -6.32
CA ALA A 111 -29.32 -12.66 -6.76
C ALA A 111 -30.28 -12.18 -5.65
N GLU A 112 -30.74 -13.11 -4.80
CA GLU A 112 -31.70 -12.85 -3.72
C GLU A 112 -31.29 -13.54 -2.41
N PRO A 113 -31.59 -12.92 -1.25
CA PRO A 113 -31.28 -13.48 0.05
C PRO A 113 -32.11 -14.74 0.33
N ARG A 114 -31.55 -15.64 1.13
CA ARG A 114 -32.22 -16.84 1.63
C ARG A 114 -32.32 -16.78 3.16
N SER A 115 -33.19 -17.63 3.72
CA SER A 115 -33.39 -17.72 5.18
C SER A 115 -32.14 -18.12 5.95
N ASP A 116 -31.19 -18.81 5.32
CA ASP A 116 -29.90 -19.22 5.90
C ASP A 116 -28.80 -18.15 5.76
N ALA A 117 -29.02 -17.10 4.97
CA ALA A 117 -28.07 -16.02 4.73
C ALA A 117 -28.16 -14.91 5.78
N VAL A 118 -28.06 -15.29 7.05
CA VAL A 118 -28.25 -14.40 8.20
C VAL A 118 -26.98 -13.62 8.52
N VAL A 119 -27.12 -12.31 8.71
CA VAL A 119 -26.07 -11.40 9.17
C VAL A 119 -26.49 -10.78 10.49
N ARG A 120 -25.55 -10.65 11.43
CA ARG A 120 -25.85 -10.18 12.79
C ARG A 120 -25.24 -8.82 13.08
N GLU A 121 -25.97 -8.01 13.83
CA GLU A 121 -25.43 -6.82 14.51
C GLU A 121 -25.02 -7.16 15.94
N ARG A 122 -24.13 -6.35 16.53
CA ARG A 122 -23.71 -6.49 17.94
C ARG A 122 -24.86 -6.36 18.95
N ASN A 123 -25.92 -5.63 18.60
CA ASN A 123 -27.10 -5.46 19.45
C ASN A 123 -28.08 -6.66 19.39
N GLY A 124 -27.74 -7.71 18.63
CA GLY A 124 -28.56 -8.91 18.46
C GLY A 124 -29.56 -8.84 17.31
N ARG A 125 -29.69 -7.71 16.60
CA ARG A 125 -30.53 -7.61 15.40
C ARG A 125 -29.99 -8.51 14.29
N GLN A 126 -30.91 -9.12 13.57
CA GLN A 126 -30.60 -10.01 12.47
C GLN A 126 -31.24 -9.48 11.19
N ALA A 127 -30.56 -9.71 10.08
CA ALA A 127 -31.08 -9.44 8.75
C ALA A 127 -30.67 -10.60 7.83
N THR A 128 -31.41 -10.81 6.75
CA THR A 128 -30.96 -11.70 5.68
C THR A 128 -30.38 -10.90 4.53
N MET A 129 -29.31 -11.41 3.92
CA MET A 129 -28.52 -10.68 2.93
C MET A 129 -28.11 -11.58 1.78
N SER A 130 -28.03 -11.01 0.58
CA SER A 130 -27.27 -11.58 -0.53
C SER A 130 -26.34 -10.53 -1.14
N ILE A 131 -25.17 -10.97 -1.59
CA ILE A 131 -24.23 -10.22 -2.41
C ILE A 131 -24.56 -10.53 -3.86
N ASN A 132 -25.17 -9.58 -4.55
CA ASN A 132 -25.63 -9.76 -5.92
C ASN A 132 -24.77 -9.02 -6.95
N LYS A 133 -23.85 -8.14 -6.53
CA LYS A 133 -22.91 -7.48 -7.42
C LYS A 133 -21.61 -7.11 -6.70
N LEU A 134 -20.49 -7.27 -7.39
CA LEU A 134 -19.20 -6.71 -7.00
C LEU A 134 -18.95 -5.44 -7.81
N LEU A 135 -18.77 -4.30 -7.15
CA LEU A 135 -18.51 -3.02 -7.79
C LEU A 135 -17.00 -2.84 -8.03
N GLU A 136 -16.20 -3.06 -7.00
CA GLU A 136 -14.74 -2.89 -7.04
C GLU A 136 -14.06 -3.78 -6.01
N VAL A 137 -12.81 -4.15 -6.27
CA VAL A 137 -11.92 -4.80 -5.29
C VAL A 137 -10.80 -3.86 -4.86
N GLU A 138 -10.32 -4.05 -3.63
CA GLU A 138 -9.23 -3.26 -3.08
C GLU A 138 -9.49 -1.75 -3.17
N GLU A 139 -10.72 -1.21 -3.17
CA GLU A 139 -11.02 0.18 -3.50
C GLU A 139 -10.25 1.20 -2.61
N HIS A 140 -9.35 1.98 -3.22
CA HIS A 140 -8.59 3.01 -2.53
C HIS A 140 -9.33 4.34 -2.58
N VAL A 141 -9.65 4.89 -1.42
CA VAL A 141 -10.45 6.10 -1.28
C VAL A 141 -9.71 7.13 -0.46
N TRP A 142 -9.61 8.35 -1.00
CA TRP A 142 -9.15 9.54 -0.29
C TRP A 142 -10.32 10.47 -0.03
N SER A 143 -10.50 10.87 1.23
CA SER A 143 -11.48 11.87 1.61
C SER A 143 -10.79 13.03 2.33
N PRO A 144 -10.43 14.11 1.60
CA PRO A 144 -9.99 15.36 2.22
C PRO A 144 -11.05 15.96 3.15
N MET A 145 -12.34 15.71 2.88
CA MET A 145 -13.46 16.15 3.72
C MET A 145 -13.34 15.61 5.15
N TYR A 146 -13.02 14.33 5.32
CA TYR A 146 -12.83 13.70 6.62
C TYR A 146 -11.36 13.66 7.07
N GLY A 147 -10.43 14.05 6.18
CA GLY A 147 -9.01 13.86 6.39
C GLY A 147 -8.64 12.39 6.61
N LEU A 148 -9.30 11.50 5.89
CA LEU A 148 -9.17 10.05 5.98
C LEU A 148 -8.78 9.46 4.62
N LYS A 149 -8.09 8.31 4.67
CA LYS A 149 -7.91 7.44 3.51
C LYS A 149 -8.19 5.99 3.90
N GLY A 150 -8.45 5.14 2.92
CA GLY A 150 -8.73 3.73 3.18
C GLY A 150 -8.55 2.88 1.95
N ASN A 151 -8.28 1.59 2.16
CA ASN A 151 -8.20 0.59 1.12
C ASN A 151 -9.21 -0.50 1.50
N ILE A 152 -10.34 -0.53 0.80
CA ILE A 152 -11.50 -1.36 1.14
C ILE A 152 -11.37 -2.67 0.37
N ASP A 153 -11.42 -3.81 1.05
CA ASP A 153 -11.14 -5.10 0.40
C ASP A 153 -12.07 -5.40 -0.79
N ALA A 154 -13.36 -5.10 -0.64
CA ALA A 154 -14.32 -5.09 -1.74
C ALA A 154 -15.45 -4.08 -1.48
N THR A 155 -15.93 -3.47 -2.55
CA THR A 155 -17.18 -2.71 -2.56
C THR A 155 -18.24 -3.55 -3.27
N VAL A 156 -19.35 -3.83 -2.60
CA VAL A 156 -20.38 -4.76 -3.10
C VAL A 156 -21.77 -4.16 -3.02
N GLN A 157 -22.65 -4.60 -3.92
CA GLN A 157 -24.08 -4.40 -3.82
C GLN A 157 -24.68 -5.59 -3.08
N VAL A 158 -25.55 -5.30 -2.12
CA VAL A 158 -26.28 -6.31 -1.36
C VAL A 158 -27.78 -6.05 -1.41
N THR A 159 -28.56 -7.13 -1.51
CA THR A 159 -29.99 -7.09 -1.19
C THR A 159 -30.15 -7.49 0.27
N MET A 160 -30.68 -6.58 1.07
CA MET A 160 -30.88 -6.73 2.51
C MET A 160 -32.37 -6.76 2.82
N GLN A 161 -32.80 -7.75 3.63
CA GLN A 161 -34.16 -7.83 4.18
C GLN A 161 -34.08 -7.78 5.71
N ASP A 162 -34.60 -6.69 6.27
CA ASP A 162 -34.72 -6.45 7.71
C ASP A 162 -36.03 -5.74 8.06
N ASP A 163 -36.15 -5.25 9.30
CA ASP A 163 -37.34 -4.56 9.80
C ASP A 163 -37.72 -3.31 8.97
N LEU A 164 -36.79 -2.78 8.17
CA LEU A 164 -37.02 -1.62 7.28
C LEU A 164 -37.48 -2.05 5.87
N GLY A 165 -37.73 -3.35 5.66
CA GLY A 165 -38.10 -3.94 4.38
C GLY A 165 -36.91 -4.35 3.53
N GLU A 166 -37.19 -4.69 2.28
CA GLU A 166 -36.17 -5.06 1.31
C GLU A 166 -35.53 -3.82 0.69
N ARG A 167 -34.19 -3.77 0.70
CA ARG A 167 -33.40 -2.67 0.13
C ARG A 167 -32.18 -3.22 -0.59
N THR A 168 -31.83 -2.58 -1.71
CA THR A 168 -30.56 -2.81 -2.41
C THR A 168 -29.58 -1.71 -2.03
N LEU A 169 -28.47 -2.08 -1.41
CA LEU A 169 -27.52 -1.16 -0.79
C LEU A 169 -26.11 -1.39 -1.32
N THR A 170 -25.34 -0.32 -1.48
CA THR A 170 -23.89 -0.41 -1.73
C THR A 170 -23.18 -0.35 -0.38
N VAL A 171 -22.29 -1.32 -0.11
CA VAL A 171 -21.65 -1.48 1.20
C VAL A 171 -20.16 -1.85 1.05
N PRO A 172 -19.29 -1.39 1.96
CA PRO A 172 -17.93 -1.90 2.05
C PRO A 172 -17.97 -3.31 2.66
N PHE A 173 -17.15 -4.20 2.12
CA PHE A 173 -16.98 -5.58 2.57
C PHE A 173 -15.53 -5.78 3.00
N GLU A 174 -15.30 -5.86 4.32
CA GLU A 174 -13.98 -6.04 4.92
C GLU A 174 -13.76 -7.50 5.30
N VAL A 175 -12.60 -8.03 4.95
CA VAL A 175 -12.23 -9.43 5.15
C VAL A 175 -11.11 -9.55 6.16
N LYS A 176 -11.25 -10.46 7.13
CA LYS A 176 -10.25 -10.74 8.16
C LYS A 176 -9.91 -12.22 8.19
N THR A 177 -8.62 -12.52 8.33
CA THR A 177 -8.08 -13.88 8.32
C THR A 177 -7.66 -14.37 9.70
N GLY A 178 -7.83 -13.54 10.74
CA GLY A 178 -7.51 -13.91 12.12
C GLY A 178 -8.70 -14.58 12.83
N LYS A 179 -8.41 -15.39 13.86
CA LYS A 179 -9.43 -16.10 14.65
C LYS A 179 -10.19 -15.21 15.65
N ASN A 180 -9.75 -13.97 15.87
CA ASN A 180 -10.34 -13.08 16.86
C ASN A 180 -11.49 -12.23 16.26
N SER A 181 -12.72 -12.74 16.32
CA SER A 181 -13.90 -12.04 15.80
C SER A 181 -14.39 -10.87 16.66
N SER A 182 -13.87 -10.70 17.88
CA SER A 182 -14.29 -9.65 18.82
C SER A 182 -13.37 -8.43 18.87
N ASN A 183 -12.59 -8.19 17.80
CA ASN A 183 -11.66 -7.05 17.76
C ASN A 183 -12.38 -5.72 17.47
N ALA A 184 -12.39 -4.81 18.45
CA ALA A 184 -12.94 -3.46 18.30
C ALA A 184 -12.27 -2.63 17.19
N ALA A 185 -10.99 -2.87 16.90
CA ALA A 185 -10.28 -2.19 15.82
C ALA A 185 -10.86 -2.57 14.45
N HIS A 186 -11.24 -3.83 14.23
CA HIS A 186 -11.84 -4.24 12.94
C HIS A 186 -13.19 -3.56 12.74
N VAL A 187 -14.00 -3.45 13.78
CA VAL A 187 -15.29 -2.74 13.73
C VAL A 187 -15.11 -1.25 13.48
N ALA A 188 -14.15 -0.61 14.15
CA ALA A 188 -13.82 0.79 13.90
C ALA A 188 -13.36 1.02 12.45
N GLN A 189 -12.52 0.14 11.91
CA GLN A 189 -12.04 0.21 10.54
C GLN A 189 -13.21 0.11 9.53
N THR A 190 -14.08 -0.90 9.67
CA THR A 190 -15.25 -1.06 8.79
C THR A 190 -16.21 0.13 8.90
N ALA A 191 -16.45 0.66 10.10
CA ALA A 191 -17.30 1.84 10.28
C ALA A 191 -16.73 3.10 9.61
N LEU A 192 -15.40 3.28 9.61
CA LEU A 192 -14.73 4.37 8.88
C LEU A 192 -14.83 4.18 7.36
N TYR A 193 -14.87 2.95 6.86
CA TYR A 193 -15.13 2.68 5.44
C TYR A 193 -16.53 3.10 5.01
N ASN A 194 -17.53 3.03 5.89
CA ASN A 194 -18.86 3.59 5.57
C ASN A 194 -18.77 5.10 5.25
N LEU A 195 -18.00 5.86 6.03
CA LEU A 195 -17.80 7.30 5.77
C LEU A 195 -17.05 7.54 4.46
N LEU A 196 -15.99 6.78 4.21
CA LEU A 196 -15.18 6.91 2.99
C LEU A 196 -16.01 6.60 1.75
N LEU A 197 -16.77 5.50 1.77
CA LEU A 197 -17.65 5.16 0.65
C LEU A 197 -18.80 6.15 0.49
N SER A 198 -19.29 6.76 1.58
CA SER A 198 -20.35 7.76 1.49
C SER A 198 -19.90 8.99 0.69
N ASN A 199 -18.65 9.42 0.88
CA ASN A 199 -18.06 10.48 0.07
C ASN A 199 -17.68 10.02 -1.34
N ARG A 200 -17.31 8.75 -1.51
CA ARG A 200 -16.89 8.20 -2.80
C ARG A 200 -18.03 8.07 -3.82
N TYR A 201 -19.22 7.68 -3.35
CA TYR A 201 -20.40 7.36 -4.17
C TYR A 201 -21.52 8.40 -4.06
N ASP A 202 -21.32 9.47 -3.29
CA ASP A 202 -22.32 10.51 -3.00
C ASP A 202 -23.67 9.96 -2.52
N VAL A 203 -23.61 8.97 -1.62
CA VAL A 203 -24.78 8.33 -0.98
C VAL A 203 -24.49 8.05 0.48
N GLU A 204 -25.54 7.93 1.29
CA GLU A 204 -25.36 7.46 2.67
C GLU A 204 -25.15 5.94 2.68
N ILE A 205 -23.99 5.51 3.15
CA ILE A 205 -23.68 4.09 3.33
C ILE A 205 -24.19 3.64 4.70
N ALA A 206 -25.29 2.91 4.71
CA ALA A 206 -25.99 2.54 5.94
C ALA A 206 -25.17 1.58 6.83
N TYR A 207 -24.49 0.61 6.21
CA TYR A 207 -23.75 -0.44 6.91
C TYR A 207 -22.50 -0.85 6.14
N GLY A 208 -21.54 -1.40 6.87
CA GLY A 208 -20.43 -2.17 6.31
C GLY A 208 -20.55 -3.63 6.73
N ILE A 209 -19.95 -4.53 5.95
CA ILE A 209 -19.91 -5.95 6.24
C ILE A 209 -18.50 -6.32 6.68
N LEU A 210 -18.39 -7.05 7.79
CA LEU A 210 -17.14 -7.57 8.31
C LEU A 210 -17.22 -9.10 8.29
N TYR A 211 -16.30 -9.74 7.57
CA TYR A 211 -16.27 -11.18 7.39
C TYR A 211 -14.95 -11.78 7.87
N TYR A 212 -15.01 -12.80 8.71
CA TYR A 212 -13.87 -13.55 9.21
C TYR A 212 -13.76 -14.88 8.47
N LEU A 213 -12.74 -15.02 7.61
CA LEU A 213 -12.52 -16.20 6.78
C LEU A 213 -12.34 -17.49 7.60
N GLU A 214 -11.53 -17.42 8.66
CA GLU A 214 -11.18 -18.59 9.48
C GLU A 214 -12.34 -19.13 10.34
N THR A 215 -13.29 -18.28 10.72
CA THR A 215 -14.41 -18.66 11.59
C THR A 215 -15.75 -18.65 10.87
N SER A 216 -15.75 -18.22 9.60
CA SER A 216 -16.96 -17.93 8.81
C SER A 216 -17.95 -16.99 9.51
N ASP A 217 -17.47 -16.14 10.43
CA ASP A 217 -18.30 -15.19 11.16
C ASP A 217 -18.53 -13.94 10.30
N ILE A 218 -19.78 -13.52 10.15
CA ILE A 218 -20.18 -12.38 9.32
C ILE A 218 -21.07 -11.43 10.12
N SER A 219 -20.65 -10.17 10.17
CA SER A 219 -21.28 -9.14 10.98
C SER A 219 -21.62 -7.91 10.16
N ARG A 220 -22.77 -7.30 10.49
CA ARG A 220 -23.20 -6.01 9.96
C ARG A 220 -22.77 -4.90 10.90
N ILE A 221 -22.05 -3.91 10.37
CA ILE A 221 -21.44 -2.81 11.12
C ILE A 221 -22.11 -1.48 10.74
N PRO A 222 -23.02 -0.94 11.58
CA PRO A 222 -23.63 0.36 11.34
C PRO A 222 -22.67 1.53 11.61
N ALA A 223 -22.88 2.65 10.91
CA ALA A 223 -22.18 3.91 11.21
C ALA A 223 -22.85 4.65 12.39
N ILE A 224 -22.59 4.21 13.62
CA ILE A 224 -23.17 4.83 14.82
C ILE A 224 -22.53 6.20 15.07
N ARG A 225 -23.35 7.26 15.13
CA ARG A 225 -22.89 8.65 15.25
C ARG A 225 -21.89 8.87 16.39
N ASN A 226 -22.14 8.32 17.58
CA ASN A 226 -21.25 8.51 18.73
C ASN A 226 -19.89 7.82 18.52
N ASP A 227 -19.88 6.62 17.97
CA ASP A 227 -18.63 5.90 17.64
C ASP A 227 -17.82 6.66 16.60
N ILE A 228 -18.50 7.19 15.58
CA ILE A 228 -17.90 8.06 14.56
C ILE A 228 -17.27 9.30 15.18
N ILE A 229 -17.96 9.97 16.12
CA ILE A 229 -17.39 11.14 16.82
C ILE A 229 -16.10 10.74 17.56
N HIS A 230 -16.09 9.62 18.29
CA HIS A 230 -14.89 9.16 18.99
C HIS A 230 -13.74 8.80 18.05
N MET A 231 -14.04 8.14 16.92
CA MET A 231 -13.03 7.85 15.90
C MET A 231 -12.46 9.12 15.28
N ILE A 232 -13.28 10.15 15.06
CA ILE A 232 -12.82 11.43 14.52
C ILE A 232 -11.99 12.21 15.54
N ILE A 233 -12.33 12.17 16.83
CA ILE A 233 -11.49 12.71 17.90
C ILE A 233 -10.11 12.04 17.87
N LYS A 234 -10.07 10.71 17.78
CA LYS A 234 -8.80 9.96 17.67
C LYS A 234 -8.03 10.29 16.40
N ARG A 235 -8.73 10.44 15.27
CA ARG A 235 -8.12 10.90 14.01
C ARG A 235 -7.50 12.30 14.14
N ASN A 236 -8.17 13.23 14.81
CA ASN A 236 -7.63 14.58 15.02
C ASN A 236 -6.41 14.57 15.94
N GLU A 237 -6.42 13.75 16.99
CA GLU A 237 -5.27 13.53 17.86
C GLU A 237 -4.06 13.00 17.06
N LEU A 238 -4.27 11.96 16.23
CA LEU A 238 -3.24 11.45 15.31
C LEU A 238 -2.74 12.53 14.34
N ALA A 239 -3.65 13.29 13.74
CA ALA A 239 -3.30 14.34 12.78
C ALA A 239 -2.42 15.44 13.40
N CYS A 240 -2.57 15.75 14.69
CA CYS A 240 -1.67 16.67 15.39
C CYS A 240 -0.24 16.13 15.42
N TYR A 241 -0.04 14.90 15.87
CA TYR A 241 1.29 14.27 15.92
C TYR A 241 1.91 14.11 14.52
N VAL A 242 1.11 13.71 13.53
CA VAL A 242 1.56 13.54 12.14
C VAL A 242 1.90 14.89 11.48
N ARG A 243 1.24 15.98 11.86
CA ARG A 243 1.57 17.33 11.37
C ARG A 243 2.82 17.88 12.05
N ASP A 244 2.86 17.83 13.38
CA ASP A 244 3.91 18.47 14.15
C ASP A 244 5.25 17.74 13.98
N ARG A 245 5.23 16.40 13.83
CA ARG A 245 6.38 15.53 13.52
C ARG A 245 7.57 15.65 14.46
N ILE A 246 7.48 16.43 15.53
CA ILE A 246 8.56 16.62 16.50
C ILE A 246 8.47 15.53 17.56
N GLU A 247 7.27 15.28 18.09
CA GLU A 247 7.05 14.37 19.21
C GLU A 247 6.21 13.16 18.79
N LEU A 248 6.55 11.99 19.32
CA LEU A 248 5.64 10.85 19.32
C LEU A 248 4.83 10.87 20.63
N PRO A 249 3.61 10.29 20.63
CA PRO A 249 2.87 10.06 21.86
C PRO A 249 3.72 9.32 22.91
N PRO A 250 3.51 9.55 24.21
CA PRO A 250 4.30 8.93 25.26
C PRO A 250 4.18 7.39 25.23
N MET A 251 5.20 6.71 25.76
CA MET A 251 5.11 5.26 25.97
C MET A 251 3.97 4.93 26.94
N LEU A 252 3.33 3.78 26.73
CA LEU A 252 2.23 3.33 27.59
C LEU A 252 2.76 3.06 29.00
N LYS A 253 2.11 3.64 30.02
CA LYS A 253 2.51 3.55 31.44
C LYS A 253 2.29 2.17 32.05
N GLU A 254 1.32 1.45 31.52
CA GLU A 254 1.00 0.08 31.88
C GLU A 254 0.88 -0.62 30.53
N ASP A 255 1.70 -1.61 30.16
CA ASP A 255 1.15 -2.56 29.18
C ASP A 255 1.91 -3.86 28.94
N PHE A 256 1.20 -4.95 29.24
CA PHE A 256 1.38 -6.28 28.65
C PHE A 256 1.34 -6.23 27.11
N LYS A 257 0.68 -5.23 26.51
CA LYS A 257 0.59 -5.05 25.04
C LYS A 257 1.94 -4.76 24.38
N CYS A 258 2.90 -4.14 25.09
CA CYS A 258 4.21 -3.86 24.50
C CYS A 258 5.00 -5.15 24.24
N GLY A 259 4.77 -6.20 25.03
CA GLY A 259 5.54 -7.46 24.94
C GLY A 259 5.41 -8.20 23.61
N ASN A 260 4.26 -8.09 22.94
CA ASN A 260 3.97 -8.71 21.63
C ASN A 260 3.70 -7.65 20.55
N CYS A 261 4.13 -6.41 20.76
CA CYS A 261 3.91 -5.35 19.80
C CYS A 261 4.81 -5.56 18.57
N TYR A 262 4.22 -5.60 17.38
CA TYR A 262 4.96 -5.78 16.12
C TYR A 262 5.94 -4.64 15.79
N ALA A 263 5.79 -3.47 16.42
CA ALA A 263 6.64 -2.29 16.22
C ALA A 263 7.57 -2.05 17.42
N GLN A 264 7.78 -3.06 18.27
CA GLN A 264 8.48 -2.93 19.55
C GLN A 264 9.92 -2.44 19.35
N GLU A 265 10.69 -3.07 18.47
CA GLU A 265 12.08 -2.74 18.21
C GLU A 265 12.23 -1.30 17.72
N SER A 266 11.47 -0.92 16.70
CA SER A 266 11.47 0.44 16.17
C SER A 266 11.04 1.45 17.23
N CYS A 267 10.04 1.13 18.07
CA CYS A 267 9.57 2.02 19.13
C CYS A 267 10.64 2.26 20.20
N PHE A 268 11.34 1.20 20.61
CA PHE A 268 12.37 1.25 21.65
C PHE A 268 13.62 1.98 21.17
N LEU A 269 14.10 1.64 19.96
CA LEU A 269 15.23 2.34 19.33
C LEU A 269 14.92 3.83 19.15
N TYR A 270 13.71 4.17 18.69
CA TYR A 270 13.31 5.56 18.53
C TYR A 270 13.25 6.32 19.86
N ASN A 271 12.69 5.70 20.90
CA ASN A 271 12.65 6.27 22.24
C ASN A 271 14.06 6.57 22.76
N LYS A 272 15.01 5.64 22.61
CA LYS A 272 16.40 5.86 23.03
C LYS A 272 17.11 6.92 22.19
N LEU A 273 17.09 6.76 20.87
CA LEU A 273 17.96 7.49 19.97
C LEU A 273 17.46 8.91 19.67
N VAL A 274 16.15 9.10 19.55
CA VAL A 274 15.59 10.41 19.18
C VAL A 274 15.08 11.15 20.41
N GLU A 275 14.31 10.49 21.28
CA GLU A 275 13.69 11.14 22.45
C GLU A 275 14.62 11.19 23.67
N GLY A 276 15.67 10.37 23.69
CA GLY A 276 16.57 10.28 24.85
C GLY A 276 15.96 9.55 26.04
N GLY A 277 14.91 8.76 25.83
CA GLY A 277 14.26 7.96 26.87
C GLY A 277 15.12 6.78 27.34
N ASP A 278 14.75 6.26 28.50
CA ASP A 278 15.39 5.15 29.21
C ASP A 278 14.48 3.92 29.38
N GLY A 279 13.22 4.04 28.94
CA GLY A 279 12.24 2.97 29.04
C GLY A 279 11.65 2.76 30.44
N GLU A 280 11.78 3.70 31.38
CA GLU A 280 11.32 3.53 32.77
C GLU A 280 9.83 3.17 32.91
N LEU A 281 8.99 3.61 31.98
CA LEU A 281 7.54 3.33 31.97
C LEU A 281 7.21 1.89 31.50
N LEU A 282 8.18 1.12 31.04
CA LEU A 282 7.97 -0.24 30.58
C LEU A 282 7.84 -1.22 31.76
N ASN A 283 7.00 -2.24 31.60
CA ASN A 283 7.01 -3.37 32.53
C ASN A 283 8.34 -4.12 32.48
N LYS A 284 8.61 -4.96 33.48
CA LYS A 284 9.87 -5.70 33.64
C LYS A 284 10.32 -6.42 32.35
N LYS A 285 9.43 -7.23 31.74
CA LYS A 285 9.76 -8.02 30.53
C LYS A 285 10.06 -7.15 29.32
N ALA A 286 9.28 -6.09 29.11
CA ALA A 286 9.49 -5.14 28.02
C ALA A 286 10.78 -4.33 28.24
N LYS A 287 11.09 -3.98 29.50
CA LYS A 287 12.31 -3.27 29.89
C LYS A 287 13.57 -4.10 29.69
N GLU A 288 13.54 -5.39 30.03
CA GLU A 288 14.67 -6.32 29.76
C GLU A 288 15.02 -6.31 28.27
N ARG A 289 14.01 -6.45 27.40
CA ARG A 289 14.21 -6.39 25.94
C ARG A 289 14.65 -5.00 25.46
N TYR A 290 14.13 -3.93 26.06
CA TYR A 290 14.57 -2.57 25.76
C TYR A 290 16.07 -2.42 26.05
N ASP A 291 16.51 -2.83 27.24
CA ASP A 291 17.89 -2.72 27.69
C ASP A 291 18.85 -3.55 26.83
N GLU A 292 18.47 -4.78 26.48
CA GLU A 292 19.23 -5.62 25.56
C GLU A 292 19.42 -4.96 24.18
N LEU A 293 18.34 -4.37 23.65
CA LEU A 293 18.33 -3.74 22.32
C LEU A 293 19.19 -2.47 22.29
N VAL A 294 19.16 -1.66 23.36
CA VAL A 294 19.86 -0.36 23.38
C VAL A 294 21.27 -0.41 23.94
N LYS A 295 21.64 -1.48 24.66
CA LYS A 295 22.98 -1.67 25.26
C LYS A 295 24.16 -1.47 24.29
N PRO A 296 24.10 -1.90 23.01
CA PRO A 296 25.21 -1.72 22.08
C PRO A 296 25.36 -0.29 21.53
N LEU A 297 24.37 0.58 21.76
CA LEU A 297 24.29 1.91 21.15
C LEU A 297 25.20 2.92 21.86
N LYS A 298 25.85 3.77 21.07
CA LYS A 298 26.78 4.81 21.53
C LYS A 298 26.16 6.21 21.45
N PRO A 299 26.74 7.21 22.13
CA PRO A 299 26.34 8.61 21.94
C PRO A 299 26.45 9.10 20.48
N SER A 300 27.44 8.61 19.72
CA SER A 300 27.58 8.91 18.28
C SER A 300 26.39 8.42 17.45
N ASP A 301 25.85 7.23 17.78
CA ASP A 301 24.66 6.68 17.13
C ASP A 301 23.43 7.55 17.39
N GLN A 302 23.29 8.06 18.62
CA GLN A 302 22.22 8.97 19.02
C GLN A 302 22.30 10.31 18.26
N GLU A 303 23.49 10.90 18.17
CA GLU A 303 23.71 12.16 17.44
C GLU A 303 23.41 11.99 15.94
N PHE A 304 23.89 10.89 15.35
CA PHE A 304 23.64 10.56 13.95
C PHE A 304 22.13 10.41 13.68
N MET A 305 21.42 9.65 14.51
CA MET A 305 19.98 9.43 14.35
C MET A 305 19.19 10.73 14.47
N LYS A 306 19.47 11.56 15.49
CA LYS A 306 18.80 12.86 15.67
C LYS A 306 19.01 13.78 14.48
N LYS A 307 20.24 13.87 13.98
CA LYS A 307 20.57 14.70 12.81
C LYS A 307 19.76 14.27 11.59
N TRP A 308 19.79 12.99 11.24
CA TRP A 308 19.12 12.51 10.03
C TRP A 308 17.59 12.51 10.15
N ASP A 309 17.02 12.16 11.31
CA ASP A 309 15.57 12.26 11.50
C ASP A 309 15.10 13.72 11.39
N MET A 310 15.85 14.69 11.94
CA MET A 310 15.54 16.11 11.77
C MET A 310 15.61 16.55 10.31
N LEU A 311 16.64 16.15 9.56
CA LEU A 311 16.78 16.51 8.14
C LEU A 311 15.63 15.92 7.30
N LEU A 312 15.29 14.65 7.51
CA LEU A 312 14.15 14.02 6.84
C LEU A 312 12.83 14.68 7.21
N THR A 313 12.68 15.15 8.45
CA THR A 313 11.49 15.86 8.90
C THR A 313 11.35 17.23 8.26
N LYS A 314 12.46 17.96 8.08
CA LYS A 314 12.46 19.24 7.36
C LYS A 314 12.08 19.08 5.88
N GLU A 315 12.69 18.11 5.20
CA GLU A 315 12.40 17.81 3.80
C GLU A 315 10.92 17.44 3.60
N GLU A 316 10.42 16.52 4.43
CA GLU A 316 9.03 16.06 4.34
C GLU A 316 8.00 17.16 4.64
N SER A 317 8.34 18.09 5.56
CA SER A 317 7.49 19.24 5.86
C SER A 317 7.38 20.21 4.69
N ASP A 318 8.45 20.36 3.90
CA ASP A 318 8.42 21.21 2.70
C ASP A 318 7.56 20.57 1.59
N MET A 319 7.69 19.26 1.37
CA MET A 319 6.88 18.51 0.42
C MET A 319 5.36 18.59 0.71
N MET A 320 4.96 18.71 1.98
CA MET A 320 3.54 18.76 2.37
C MET A 320 2.79 19.96 1.75
N LYS A 321 3.49 21.05 1.43
CA LYS A 321 2.89 22.27 0.85
C LYS A 321 2.18 21.96 -0.47
N PHE A 322 2.74 21.07 -1.28
CA PHE A 322 2.20 20.72 -2.60
C PHE A 322 1.03 19.74 -2.53
N ARG A 323 0.91 18.96 -1.45
CA ARG A 323 -0.21 18.02 -1.25
C ARG A 323 -1.54 18.75 -1.11
N ARG A 324 -1.57 19.80 -0.30
CA ARG A 324 -2.81 20.58 -0.05
C ARG A 324 -3.40 21.14 -1.33
N GLU A 325 -2.56 21.52 -2.29
CA GLU A 325 -3.02 22.07 -3.57
C GLU A 325 -3.82 21.06 -4.42
N LEU A 326 -3.73 19.74 -4.18
CA LEU A 326 -4.47 18.74 -4.96
C LEU A 326 -5.99 18.96 -4.90
N TRP A 327 -6.52 19.32 -3.72
CA TRP A 327 -7.95 19.55 -3.50
C TRP A 327 -8.29 21.00 -3.11
N THR A 328 -7.31 21.87 -2.90
CA THR A 328 -7.57 23.30 -2.61
C THR A 328 -7.29 24.23 -3.79
N MET A 329 -6.62 23.75 -4.85
CA MET A 329 -6.35 24.52 -6.06
C MET A 329 -7.18 23.98 -7.24
N LEU A 330 -7.73 24.88 -8.05
CA LEU A 330 -8.44 24.48 -9.25
C LEU A 330 -7.46 23.81 -10.24
N SER A 331 -7.92 22.75 -10.91
CA SER A 331 -7.12 22.00 -11.90
C SER A 331 -6.56 22.92 -12.99
N THR A 332 -7.35 23.90 -13.43
CA THR A 332 -6.96 24.90 -14.44
C THR A 332 -5.88 25.87 -13.97
N GLU A 333 -5.80 26.17 -12.67
CA GLU A 333 -4.75 27.01 -12.10
C GLU A 333 -3.48 26.18 -11.90
N ARG A 334 -3.62 24.94 -11.40
CA ARG A 334 -2.50 24.01 -11.20
C ARG A 334 -1.84 23.61 -12.52
N GLU A 335 -2.62 23.52 -13.60
CA GLU A 335 -2.13 23.31 -14.97
C GLU A 335 -1.23 24.44 -15.46
N LYS A 336 -1.51 25.71 -15.11
CA LYS A 336 -0.62 26.85 -15.45
C LYS A 336 0.76 26.74 -14.82
N LEU A 337 0.88 26.00 -13.72
CA LEU A 337 2.14 25.71 -13.03
C LEU A 337 2.82 24.44 -13.58
N GLY A 338 2.23 23.78 -14.57
CA GLY A 338 2.75 22.57 -15.20
C GLY A 338 2.66 21.32 -14.33
N ARG A 339 1.83 21.31 -13.27
CA ARG A 339 1.74 20.21 -12.27
C ARG A 339 0.48 19.36 -12.38
N CYS A 340 -0.38 19.69 -13.33
CA CYS A 340 -1.64 19.02 -13.58
C CYS A 340 -2.04 19.16 -15.06
N PHE A 341 -2.84 18.24 -15.56
CA PHE A 341 -3.65 18.43 -16.77
C PHE A 341 -5.12 18.40 -16.39
N SER A 342 -5.81 19.53 -16.60
CA SER A 342 -7.24 19.67 -16.33
C SER A 342 -8.10 19.16 -17.49
N ASN A 343 -9.38 18.86 -17.28
CA ASN A 343 -10.40 18.64 -18.32
C ASN A 343 -9.93 17.70 -19.45
N VAL A 344 -9.32 16.59 -19.06
CA VAL A 344 -8.92 15.53 -19.99
C VAL A 344 -10.00 14.46 -20.06
N ILE A 345 -10.05 13.75 -21.18
CA ILE A 345 -10.96 12.63 -21.41
C ILE A 345 -10.15 11.42 -21.86
N LEU A 346 -10.69 10.23 -21.58
CA LEU A 346 -10.13 8.99 -22.10
C LEU A 346 -10.29 8.94 -23.62
N GLU A 347 -9.22 8.61 -24.33
CA GLU A 347 -9.28 8.29 -25.76
C GLU A 347 -10.08 6.98 -25.91
N PRO A 348 -11.19 6.97 -26.67
CA PRO A 348 -12.03 5.77 -26.82
C PRO A 348 -11.23 4.56 -27.31
N GLY A 349 -11.42 3.41 -26.68
CA GLY A 349 -10.71 2.17 -27.01
C GLY A 349 -9.23 2.11 -26.57
N SER A 350 -8.72 3.13 -25.87
CA SER A 350 -7.33 3.13 -25.37
C SER A 350 -7.12 2.30 -24.10
N GLY A 351 -8.20 1.89 -23.43
CA GLY A 351 -8.14 1.10 -22.20
C GLY A 351 -7.61 -0.30 -22.45
N HIS A 352 -6.52 -0.67 -21.77
CA HIS A 352 -5.93 -2.00 -21.84
C HIS A 352 -5.62 -2.54 -20.44
N GLU A 353 -5.82 -3.83 -20.20
CA GLU A 353 -5.42 -4.52 -18.96
C GLU A 353 -4.21 -5.42 -19.23
N GLU A 354 -3.10 -5.11 -18.57
CA GLU A 354 -1.87 -5.88 -18.60
C GLU A 354 -2.00 -7.06 -17.62
N GLN A 355 -2.37 -8.24 -18.13
CA GLN A 355 -2.61 -9.44 -17.29
C GLN A 355 -1.38 -9.86 -16.46
N ASN A 356 -0.17 -9.58 -16.95
CA ASN A 356 1.09 -9.88 -16.27
C ASN A 356 1.76 -8.65 -15.66
N GLY A 357 1.09 -7.50 -15.64
CA GLY A 357 1.61 -6.26 -15.07
C GLY A 357 1.74 -6.35 -13.55
N GLN A 358 2.72 -5.64 -12.97
CA GLN A 358 2.74 -5.40 -11.51
C GLN A 358 1.45 -4.68 -11.09
N LYS A 359 0.96 -4.89 -9.85
CA LYS A 359 -0.32 -4.34 -9.36
C LYS A 359 -0.53 -2.84 -9.69
N ILE A 360 0.52 -2.01 -9.68
CA ILE A 360 0.45 -0.56 -9.93
C ILE A 360 0.34 -0.19 -11.42
N ASN A 361 0.73 -1.09 -12.33
CA ASN A 361 0.70 -0.87 -13.79
C ASN A 361 -0.30 -1.79 -14.50
N ARG A 362 -1.35 -2.21 -13.79
CA ARG A 362 -2.30 -3.21 -14.29
C ARG A 362 -3.13 -2.69 -15.46
N TYR A 363 -3.48 -1.41 -15.46
CA TYR A 363 -4.33 -0.82 -16.49
C TYR A 363 -3.64 0.32 -17.20
N SER A 364 -3.75 0.38 -18.52
CA SER A 364 -3.24 1.50 -19.32
C SER A 364 -4.37 2.28 -19.96
N TYR A 365 -4.22 3.61 -19.96
CA TYR A 365 -5.17 4.55 -20.55
C TYR A 365 -4.44 5.66 -21.28
N THR A 366 -5.01 6.14 -22.38
CA THR A 366 -4.53 7.35 -23.06
C THR A 366 -5.53 8.47 -22.87
N PHE A 367 -5.05 9.63 -22.43
CA PHE A 367 -5.83 10.84 -22.26
C PHE A 367 -5.59 11.84 -23.37
N THR A 368 -6.65 12.56 -23.72
CA THR A 368 -6.61 13.71 -24.64
C THR A 368 -7.34 14.89 -23.99
N LYS A 369 -7.03 16.11 -24.45
CA LYS A 369 -7.70 17.31 -23.95
C LYS A 369 -9.07 17.43 -24.61
N GLN A 370 -10.15 17.58 -23.84
CA GLN A 370 -11.51 17.71 -24.40
C GLN A 370 -11.61 18.91 -25.34
N ARG A 371 -11.08 20.06 -24.91
CA ARG A 371 -11.05 21.32 -25.66
C ARG A 371 -9.66 21.96 -25.58
N PRO A 372 -8.71 21.59 -26.46
CA PRO A 372 -7.36 22.12 -26.43
C PRO A 372 -7.32 23.60 -26.86
N LYS A 373 -6.66 24.44 -26.07
CA LYS A 373 -6.33 25.81 -26.47
C LYS A 373 -5.27 25.80 -27.59
N PRO A 374 -5.24 26.81 -28.49
CA PRO A 374 -4.16 26.95 -29.46
C PRO A 374 -2.79 26.90 -28.77
N GLY A 375 -1.87 26.08 -29.30
CA GLY A 375 -0.53 25.91 -28.74
C GLY A 375 -0.39 24.88 -27.60
N PHE A 376 -1.48 24.32 -27.08
CA PHE A 376 -1.41 23.32 -26.00
C PHE A 376 -0.54 22.11 -26.35
N SER A 377 0.28 21.68 -25.40
CA SER A 377 1.12 20.48 -25.49
C SER A 377 1.23 19.77 -24.14
N PHE A 378 1.06 18.45 -24.11
CA PHE A 378 1.35 17.66 -22.90
C PHE A 378 2.87 17.59 -22.59
N THR A 379 3.74 17.92 -23.55
CA THR A 379 5.20 17.88 -23.35
C THR A 379 5.74 19.06 -22.55
N GLU A 380 4.94 20.10 -22.33
CA GLU A 380 5.34 21.34 -21.64
C GLU A 380 4.83 21.33 -20.19
N SER A 381 5.19 20.28 -19.44
CA SER A 381 4.76 20.09 -18.05
C SER A 381 5.81 19.34 -17.21
N GLN A 382 5.56 19.23 -15.91
CA GLN A 382 6.33 18.39 -15.00
C GLN A 382 5.93 16.91 -15.06
N LEU A 383 4.86 16.55 -15.77
CA LEU A 383 4.39 15.18 -15.91
C LEU A 383 5.11 14.51 -17.08
N ILE A 384 6.33 14.05 -16.83
CA ILE A 384 7.18 13.34 -17.79
C ILE A 384 7.07 11.82 -17.62
N VAL A 385 7.62 11.05 -18.58
CA VAL A 385 7.65 9.58 -18.51
C VAL A 385 8.32 9.12 -17.21
N GLY A 386 7.67 8.23 -16.47
CA GLY A 386 8.13 7.72 -15.18
C GLY A 386 7.63 8.53 -13.97
N GLU A 387 6.98 9.67 -14.18
CA GLU A 387 6.45 10.49 -13.09
C GLU A 387 5.22 9.84 -12.45
N PRO A 388 5.15 9.73 -11.11
CA PRO A 388 3.97 9.25 -10.41
C PRO A 388 2.83 10.26 -10.50
N ILE A 389 1.62 9.76 -10.68
CA ILE A 389 0.42 10.55 -10.88
C ILE A 389 -0.77 10.03 -10.08
N VAL A 390 -1.72 10.93 -9.85
CA VAL A 390 -3.05 10.65 -9.30
C VAL A 390 -4.08 11.06 -10.34
N VAL A 391 -4.96 10.14 -10.72
CA VAL A 391 -6.09 10.42 -11.60
C VAL A 391 -7.32 10.69 -10.74
N SER A 392 -7.93 11.86 -10.94
CA SER A 392 -9.17 12.28 -10.26
C SER A 392 -10.20 12.73 -11.29
N ASP A 393 -11.47 12.90 -10.90
CA ASP A 393 -12.42 13.63 -11.75
C ASP A 393 -12.51 15.11 -11.38
N GLU A 394 -13.04 15.92 -12.30
CA GLU A 394 -13.26 17.35 -12.09
C GLU A 394 -14.46 17.63 -11.14
N GLN A 395 -15.18 16.60 -10.68
CA GLN A 395 -16.30 16.72 -9.73
C GLN A 395 -15.82 16.62 -8.26
N GLY A 396 -14.53 16.41 -8.02
CA GLY A 396 -13.95 16.38 -6.68
C GLY A 396 -13.77 14.98 -6.09
N HIS A 397 -13.87 13.93 -6.91
CA HIS A 397 -13.54 12.58 -6.46
C HIS A 397 -12.06 12.31 -6.70
N PHE A 398 -11.30 12.39 -5.61
CA PHE A 398 -9.85 12.28 -5.63
C PHE A 398 -9.38 10.83 -5.64
N ALA A 399 -8.25 10.59 -6.31
CA ALA A 399 -7.54 9.31 -6.34
C ALA A 399 -8.39 8.12 -6.83
N LEU A 400 -9.03 8.27 -7.98
CA LEU A 400 -9.71 7.18 -8.69
C LEU A 400 -8.75 6.05 -9.05
N ALA A 401 -7.54 6.42 -9.46
CA ALA A 401 -6.44 5.51 -9.69
C ALA A 401 -5.11 6.24 -9.49
N ASN A 402 -4.09 5.50 -9.07
CA ASN A 402 -2.72 5.98 -8.93
C ASN A 402 -1.82 5.23 -9.90
N GLY A 403 -0.78 5.87 -10.40
CA GLY A 403 0.05 5.25 -11.41
C GLY A 403 1.22 6.09 -11.85
N TYR A 404 1.71 5.82 -13.05
CA TYR A 404 2.85 6.49 -13.66
C TYR A 404 2.54 6.87 -15.11
N VAL A 405 3.15 7.96 -15.56
CA VAL A 405 3.15 8.33 -16.97
C VAL A 405 4.06 7.38 -17.76
N THR A 406 3.56 6.78 -18.83
CA THR A 406 4.31 5.84 -19.68
C THR A 406 4.66 6.43 -21.05
N ASN A 407 3.86 7.36 -21.55
CA ASN A 407 4.16 8.06 -22.80
C ASN A 407 3.62 9.49 -22.78
N VAL A 408 4.38 10.44 -23.33
CA VAL A 408 3.93 11.82 -23.50
C VAL A 408 4.16 12.24 -24.95
N ARG A 409 3.10 12.72 -25.59
CA ARG A 409 3.15 13.34 -26.93
C ARG A 409 2.41 14.67 -26.88
N LYS A 410 2.62 15.53 -27.88
CA LYS A 410 1.98 16.86 -27.94
C LYS A 410 0.47 16.86 -27.68
N ARG A 411 -0.28 15.88 -28.21
CA ARG A 411 -1.75 15.83 -28.11
C ARG A 411 -2.32 14.68 -27.27
N ARG A 412 -1.47 13.83 -26.68
CA ARG A 412 -1.92 12.70 -25.87
C ARG A 412 -0.90 12.35 -24.80
N ILE A 413 -1.40 11.87 -23.66
CA ILE A 413 -0.58 11.33 -22.58
C ILE A 413 -1.11 9.94 -22.22
N THR A 414 -0.22 8.96 -22.15
CA THR A 414 -0.54 7.58 -21.78
C THR A 414 0.00 7.31 -20.40
N VAL A 415 -0.80 6.62 -19.60
CA VAL A 415 -0.49 6.29 -18.21
C VAL A 415 -0.71 4.80 -17.97
N ALA A 416 -0.02 4.27 -16.97
CA ALA A 416 -0.30 2.96 -16.39
C ALA A 416 -0.74 3.19 -14.93
N VAL A 417 -1.86 2.63 -14.53
CA VAL A 417 -2.51 2.85 -13.23
C VAL A 417 -2.93 1.53 -12.59
N ASP A 418 -3.15 1.59 -11.28
CA ASP A 418 -3.45 0.44 -10.43
C ASP A 418 -4.89 -0.09 -10.59
N ARG A 419 -5.81 0.73 -11.11
CA ARG A 419 -7.26 0.46 -11.15
C ARG A 419 -7.93 0.84 -12.45
N ARG A 420 -9.14 0.32 -12.65
CA ARG A 420 -9.99 0.74 -13.76
C ARG A 420 -10.55 2.13 -13.48
N LEU A 421 -10.47 3.01 -14.49
CA LEU A 421 -11.09 4.34 -14.41
C LEU A 421 -12.56 4.35 -14.84
N HIS A 422 -13.09 3.19 -15.24
CA HIS A 422 -14.44 3.02 -15.77
C HIS A 422 -15.48 3.11 -14.63
N ASN A 423 -16.41 4.05 -14.76
CA ASN A 423 -17.84 4.09 -14.40
C ASN A 423 -18.40 3.31 -13.19
N SER A 424 -17.61 2.78 -12.25
CA SER A 424 -18.11 2.07 -11.05
C SER A 424 -19.08 2.93 -10.21
N ARG A 425 -19.09 4.24 -10.43
CA ARG A 425 -19.99 5.22 -9.81
C ARG A 425 -21.14 5.69 -10.70
N THR A 426 -21.25 5.20 -11.93
CA THR A 426 -22.38 5.49 -12.80
C THR A 426 -23.61 4.81 -12.23
N LYS A 427 -24.59 5.63 -11.86
CA LYS A 427 -25.86 5.20 -11.26
C LYS A 427 -26.68 4.48 -12.33
N LEU A 428 -27.23 3.33 -11.98
CA LEU A 428 -28.07 2.55 -12.90
C LEU A 428 -29.54 3.01 -12.85
N PRO A 429 -30.35 2.70 -13.89
CA PRO A 429 -31.77 3.02 -13.89
C PRO A 429 -32.50 2.53 -12.63
N GLY A 430 -33.42 3.36 -12.11
CA GLY A 430 -34.16 3.06 -10.88
C GLY A 430 -33.40 3.37 -9.58
N PHE A 431 -32.21 3.99 -9.67
CA PHE A 431 -31.43 4.40 -8.52
C PHE A 431 -32.24 5.25 -7.52
N ASN A 432 -32.16 4.88 -6.24
CA ASN A 432 -32.69 5.63 -5.12
C ASN A 432 -31.66 5.58 -3.98
N SER A 433 -31.28 6.75 -3.45
CA SER A 433 -30.22 6.85 -2.45
C SER A 433 -30.53 6.15 -1.12
N GLN A 434 -31.79 5.82 -0.83
CA GLN A 434 -32.21 5.19 0.44
C GLN A 434 -32.56 3.70 0.28
N SER A 435 -33.14 3.29 -0.86
CA SER A 435 -33.68 1.94 -1.04
C SER A 435 -33.07 1.14 -2.20
N ASN A 436 -32.42 1.80 -3.16
CA ASN A 436 -31.87 1.15 -4.35
C ASN A 436 -30.57 1.83 -4.84
N GLN A 437 -29.47 1.57 -4.13
CA GLN A 437 -28.15 2.13 -4.41
C GLN A 437 -27.40 1.28 -5.45
N THR A 438 -27.90 1.23 -6.68
CA THR A 438 -27.36 0.36 -7.73
C THR A 438 -26.42 1.13 -8.67
N PHE A 439 -25.19 0.62 -8.81
CA PHE A 439 -24.15 1.17 -9.69
C PHE A 439 -23.62 0.10 -10.66
N THR A 440 -22.79 0.50 -11.62
CA THR A 440 -22.07 -0.47 -12.47
C THR A 440 -21.05 -1.26 -11.65
N GLY A 441 -20.79 -2.51 -12.05
CA GLY A 441 -19.85 -3.38 -11.33
C GLY A 441 -19.08 -4.33 -12.23
N ILE A 442 -18.12 -5.03 -11.63
CA ILE A 442 -17.22 -6.01 -12.25
C ILE A 442 -17.92 -7.36 -12.44
N MET A 443 -18.75 -7.75 -11.48
CA MET A 443 -19.48 -9.03 -11.47
C MET A 443 -20.90 -8.78 -11.00
N GLU A 444 -21.88 -9.41 -11.65
CA GLU A 444 -23.30 -9.36 -11.29
C GLU A 444 -23.88 -10.78 -11.28
N VAL A 445 -24.66 -11.10 -10.25
CA VAL A 445 -25.37 -12.37 -10.10
C VAL A 445 -26.81 -12.19 -10.53
N THR A 446 -27.17 -12.75 -11.68
CA THR A 446 -28.54 -12.72 -12.20
C THR A 446 -29.33 -13.97 -11.78
N LYS A 447 -30.66 -13.90 -11.85
CA LYS A 447 -31.51 -15.10 -11.74
C LYS A 447 -31.25 -16.02 -12.94
N GLU A 448 -31.36 -17.33 -12.73
CA GLU A 448 -31.19 -18.33 -13.80
C GLU A 448 -32.07 -17.96 -15.01
N GLY A 449 -31.44 -17.81 -16.19
CA GLY A 449 -32.11 -17.46 -17.45
C GLY A 449 -32.17 -15.96 -17.81
N GLN A 450 -31.68 -15.05 -16.96
CA GLN A 450 -31.60 -13.62 -17.27
C GLN A 450 -30.21 -13.20 -17.76
N THR A 451 -30.16 -12.52 -18.91
CA THR A 451 -28.94 -11.93 -19.47
C THR A 451 -28.52 -10.68 -18.70
N ILE A 452 -27.21 -10.49 -18.52
CA ILE A 452 -26.63 -9.27 -17.92
C ILE A 452 -27.09 -8.05 -18.76
N PRO A 453 -27.76 -7.06 -18.19
CA PRO A 453 -28.19 -5.89 -18.93
C PRO A 453 -26.97 -5.14 -19.47
N LYS A 454 -26.88 -4.97 -20.79
CA LYS A 454 -25.95 -4.01 -21.38
C LYS A 454 -26.59 -2.64 -21.30
N TYR A 455 -26.14 -1.82 -20.36
CA TYR A 455 -26.56 -0.44 -20.27
C TYR A 455 -25.79 0.37 -21.32
N GLU A 456 -26.49 0.85 -22.36
CA GLU A 456 -25.98 1.90 -23.24
C GLU A 456 -26.18 3.23 -22.53
N PHE A 457 -25.07 3.90 -22.20
CA PHE A 457 -25.09 5.21 -21.54
C PHE A 457 -24.94 6.29 -22.61
N ASP A 458 -25.99 7.10 -22.80
CA ASP A 458 -25.89 8.42 -23.43
C ASP A 458 -25.30 9.41 -22.41
N GLU A 459 -23.98 9.34 -22.17
CA GLU A 459 -23.33 10.25 -21.22
C GLU A 459 -22.21 11.07 -21.87
N GLU A 460 -22.19 12.36 -21.54
CA GLU A 460 -21.05 13.22 -21.77
C GLU A 460 -19.78 12.57 -21.19
N PRO A 461 -18.62 12.67 -21.86
CA PRO A 461 -17.42 12.02 -21.38
C PRO A 461 -17.00 12.58 -20.02
N VAL A 462 -16.74 11.68 -19.06
CA VAL A 462 -16.23 12.04 -17.73
C VAL A 462 -14.96 12.89 -17.89
N LEU A 463 -14.98 14.07 -17.28
CA LEU A 463 -13.84 14.96 -17.24
C LEU A 463 -12.91 14.56 -16.09
N TYR A 464 -11.71 14.14 -16.45
CA TYR A 464 -10.66 13.81 -15.52
C TYR A 464 -9.66 14.95 -15.38
N ARG A 465 -8.91 14.89 -14.29
CA ARG A 465 -7.66 15.62 -14.09
C ARG A 465 -6.53 14.64 -13.78
N LEU A 466 -5.36 14.87 -14.38
CA LEU A 466 -4.13 14.16 -14.03
C LEU A 466 -3.26 15.07 -13.19
N ASP A 467 -2.99 14.69 -11.96
CA ASP A 467 -2.12 15.44 -11.06
C ASP A 467 -0.82 14.68 -10.83
N LYS A 468 0.29 15.42 -10.67
CA LYS A 468 1.52 14.86 -10.10
C LYS A 468 1.24 14.36 -8.68
N ASP A 469 1.68 13.14 -8.37
CA ASP A 469 1.49 12.53 -7.04
C ASP A 469 2.47 13.09 -6.01
N GLU A 470 1.94 13.83 -5.04
CA GLU A 470 2.70 14.43 -3.94
C GLU A 470 2.70 13.53 -2.67
N PHE A 471 1.98 12.40 -2.66
CA PHE A 471 1.88 11.49 -1.51
C PHE A 471 2.97 10.42 -1.48
N SER A 472 3.46 10.00 -2.64
CA SER A 472 4.53 9.01 -2.76
C SER A 472 5.87 9.56 -2.29
N ASN A 473 6.16 9.45 -0.98
CA ASN A 473 7.47 9.81 -0.43
C ASN A 473 8.25 8.57 0.08
N GLY A 474 9.55 8.55 -0.23
CA GLY A 474 10.49 7.53 0.28
C GLY A 474 10.97 7.82 1.70
N MET A 475 10.47 8.88 2.35
CA MET A 475 10.99 9.38 3.63
C MET A 475 10.78 8.40 4.77
N ALA A 476 9.61 7.75 4.85
CA ALA A 476 9.37 6.72 5.86
C ALA A 476 10.30 5.51 5.68
N ALA A 477 10.61 5.13 4.43
CA ALA A 477 11.57 4.05 4.14
C ALA A 477 13.00 4.47 4.51
N ALA A 478 13.39 5.72 4.23
CA ALA A 478 14.68 6.26 4.66
C ALA A 478 14.81 6.23 6.20
N ARG A 479 13.77 6.65 6.94
CA ARG A 479 13.75 6.54 8.41
C ARG A 479 13.81 5.10 8.88
N ASN A 480 13.08 4.18 8.24
CA ASN A 480 13.17 2.77 8.58
C ASN A 480 14.61 2.26 8.44
N ASN A 481 15.28 2.57 7.34
CA ASN A 481 16.68 2.16 7.12
C ASN A 481 17.62 2.70 8.21
N LEU A 482 17.39 3.94 8.69
CA LEU A 482 18.13 4.51 9.81
C LEU A 482 17.86 3.78 11.13
N ILE A 483 16.66 3.23 11.34
CA ILE A 483 16.37 2.40 12.51
C ILE A 483 17.02 1.02 12.36
N GLN A 484 16.93 0.41 11.18
CA GLN A 484 17.45 -0.95 10.93
C GLN A 484 18.98 -1.04 11.12
N ILE A 485 19.75 -0.01 10.77
CA ILE A 485 21.22 0.04 11.02
C ILE A 485 21.56 0.14 12.52
N MET A 486 20.61 0.54 13.35
CA MET A 486 20.77 0.64 14.80
C MET A 486 20.37 -0.66 15.52
N ASP A 487 19.75 -1.62 14.83
CA ASP A 487 19.37 -2.91 15.38
C ASP A 487 20.44 -3.97 15.09
N ASP A 488 21.20 -4.37 16.11
CA ASP A 488 22.25 -5.40 15.96
C ASP A 488 21.72 -6.80 15.60
N SER A 489 20.40 -7.05 15.70
CA SER A 489 19.78 -8.29 15.24
C SER A 489 19.65 -8.35 13.70
N VAL A 490 19.78 -7.21 13.02
CA VAL A 490 19.73 -7.11 11.56
C VAL A 490 21.10 -7.45 10.97
N PHE A 491 21.10 -8.30 9.94
CA PHE A 491 22.32 -8.77 9.31
C PHE A 491 23.21 -7.60 8.84
N LYS A 492 24.48 -7.59 9.29
CA LYS A 492 25.49 -6.55 9.02
C LYS A 492 25.18 -5.14 9.56
N ALA A 493 24.11 -4.91 10.31
CA ALA A 493 23.79 -3.58 10.83
C ALA A 493 24.93 -2.99 11.67
N ARG A 494 25.53 -3.80 12.56
CA ARG A 494 26.71 -3.40 13.35
C ARG A 494 27.91 -2.97 12.50
N ASP A 495 28.21 -3.73 11.45
CA ASP A 495 29.34 -3.41 10.56
C ASP A 495 29.08 -2.15 9.74
N LEU A 496 27.84 -1.99 9.26
CA LEU A 496 27.40 -0.79 8.54
C LEU A 496 27.47 0.43 9.46
N ARG A 497 27.01 0.32 10.71
CA ARG A 497 27.09 1.40 11.70
C ARG A 497 28.54 1.78 11.98
N ALA A 498 29.43 0.80 12.14
CA ALA A 498 30.86 1.07 12.31
C ALA A 498 31.47 1.80 11.10
N LEU A 499 31.11 1.44 9.87
CA LEU A 499 31.63 2.05 8.65
C LEU A 499 31.05 3.46 8.38
N ILE A 500 29.74 3.63 8.58
CA ILE A 500 28.99 4.83 8.18
C ILE A 500 28.91 5.86 9.30
N VAL A 501 28.65 5.41 10.53
CA VAL A 501 28.43 6.28 11.69
C VAL A 501 29.73 6.53 12.44
N ASP A 502 30.46 5.47 12.78
CA ASP A 502 31.73 5.59 13.51
C ASP A 502 32.93 5.94 12.60
N GLY A 503 32.76 5.91 11.28
CA GLY A 503 33.82 6.27 10.33
C GLY A 503 34.97 5.27 10.25
N ARG A 504 34.74 3.99 10.56
CA ARG A 504 35.75 2.92 10.40
C ARG A 504 36.26 2.90 8.95
N ALA A 505 37.57 3.00 8.78
CA ALA A 505 38.19 2.93 7.46
C ALA A 505 37.92 1.55 6.79
N PRO A 506 37.56 1.52 5.50
CA PRO A 506 37.32 0.27 4.77
C PRO A 506 38.62 -0.52 4.56
N VAL A 507 38.51 -1.84 4.67
CA VAL A 507 39.66 -2.76 4.54
C VAL A 507 39.76 -3.32 3.12
N PHE A 508 40.99 -3.44 2.62
CA PHE A 508 41.31 -4.02 1.32
C PHE A 508 42.31 -5.17 1.47
N ASN A 509 42.12 -6.23 0.67
CA ASN A 509 43.09 -7.30 0.50
C ASN A 509 44.34 -6.80 -0.25
N PRO A 510 45.52 -7.35 0.04
CA PRO A 510 46.71 -7.13 -0.78
C PRO A 510 46.47 -7.58 -2.23
N VAL A 511 47.02 -6.83 -3.20
CA VAL A 511 46.74 -6.96 -4.65
C VAL A 511 47.00 -8.37 -5.21
N ALA A 512 47.90 -9.15 -4.59
CA ALA A 512 48.23 -10.52 -4.97
C ALA A 512 47.05 -11.53 -4.87
N ALA A 513 45.96 -11.17 -4.19
CA ALA A 513 44.76 -12.00 -4.04
C ALA A 513 43.56 -11.53 -4.89
N ALA A 514 43.73 -10.49 -5.71
CA ALA A 514 42.65 -9.98 -6.57
C ALA A 514 42.42 -10.92 -7.76
N ALA A 515 41.18 -11.32 -7.99
CA ALA A 515 40.83 -12.24 -9.08
C ALA A 515 41.29 -11.68 -10.44
N VAL A 516 41.88 -12.55 -11.27
CA VAL A 516 42.35 -12.22 -12.61
C VAL A 516 41.15 -11.82 -13.48
N ILE A 517 41.11 -10.57 -13.93
CA ILE A 517 40.08 -10.09 -14.87
C ILE A 517 40.29 -10.85 -16.20
N PRO A 518 39.26 -11.51 -16.78
CA PRO A 518 39.38 -12.20 -18.06
C PRO A 518 39.94 -11.28 -19.15
N GLN A 519 40.92 -11.73 -19.94
CA GLN A 519 41.59 -10.94 -20.98
C GLN A 519 40.61 -10.29 -21.97
N SER A 520 39.49 -10.96 -22.26
CA SER A 520 38.41 -10.45 -23.14
C SER A 520 37.74 -9.18 -22.64
N SER A 521 37.77 -8.90 -21.33
CA SER A 521 37.21 -7.69 -20.71
C SER A 521 38.25 -6.57 -20.54
N GLN A 522 39.54 -6.89 -20.65
CA GLN A 522 40.64 -5.94 -20.47
C GLN A 522 40.93 -5.12 -21.74
N MET A 523 40.51 -5.59 -22.92
CA MET A 523 40.84 -4.96 -24.21
C MET A 523 40.10 -3.63 -24.48
N SER A 524 39.03 -3.33 -23.74
CA SER A 524 38.21 -2.12 -23.95
C SER A 524 38.25 -1.12 -22.79
N MET A 525 39.10 -1.34 -21.78
CA MET A 525 39.14 -0.51 -20.58
C MET A 525 40.39 0.38 -20.52
N ASN A 526 40.20 1.64 -20.12
CA ASN A 526 41.31 2.56 -19.81
C ASN A 526 41.98 2.23 -18.47
N SER A 527 43.09 2.90 -18.17
CA SER A 527 43.87 2.69 -16.94
C SER A 527 43.06 2.89 -15.67
N ASP A 528 42.22 3.92 -15.63
CA ASP A 528 41.46 4.31 -14.44
C ASP A 528 40.34 3.31 -14.16
N GLN A 529 39.71 2.79 -15.21
CA GLN A 529 38.73 1.72 -15.11
C GLN A 529 39.38 0.44 -14.57
N LYS A 530 40.58 0.09 -15.04
CA LYS A 530 41.33 -1.08 -14.52
C LYS A 530 41.68 -0.92 -13.05
N ALA A 531 42.14 0.27 -12.66
CA ALA A 531 42.44 0.61 -11.27
C ALA A 531 41.19 0.56 -10.38
N ALA A 532 40.07 1.11 -10.85
CA ALA A 532 38.79 1.07 -10.13
C ALA A 532 38.32 -0.37 -9.90
N ILE A 533 38.34 -1.22 -10.94
CA ILE A 533 37.97 -2.64 -10.79
C ILE A 533 38.93 -3.34 -9.82
N SER A 534 40.24 -3.15 -9.96
CA SER A 534 41.21 -3.75 -9.04
C SER A 534 40.95 -3.34 -7.58
N LYS A 535 40.61 -2.07 -7.35
CA LYS A 535 40.30 -1.56 -6.02
C LYS A 535 39.02 -2.19 -5.46
N VAL A 536 37.96 -2.28 -6.27
CA VAL A 536 36.71 -2.95 -5.90
C VAL A 536 36.93 -4.42 -5.57
N MET A 537 37.67 -5.16 -6.41
CA MET A 537 37.95 -6.59 -6.22
C MET A 537 38.79 -6.86 -4.97
N SER A 538 39.59 -5.89 -4.54
CA SER A 538 40.33 -5.98 -3.29
C SER A 538 39.51 -5.61 -2.04
N ALA A 539 38.35 -4.96 -2.18
CA ALA A 539 37.58 -4.45 -1.04
C ALA A 539 36.95 -5.58 -0.21
N LYS A 540 37.09 -5.51 1.12
CA LYS A 540 36.30 -6.34 2.06
C LYS A 540 35.03 -5.65 2.53
N ASP A 541 35.07 -4.32 2.64
CA ASP A 541 33.97 -3.48 3.11
C ASP A 541 33.27 -2.76 1.95
N TYR A 542 33.85 -1.66 1.46
CA TYR A 542 33.34 -0.89 0.31
C TYR A 542 34.49 -0.20 -0.46
N ALA A 543 34.19 0.26 -1.68
CA ALA A 543 35.05 1.12 -2.48
C ALA A 543 34.21 2.23 -3.12
N LEU A 544 34.77 3.44 -3.24
CA LEU A 544 34.12 4.58 -3.89
C LEU A 544 34.74 4.76 -5.28
N VAL A 545 33.90 4.79 -6.31
CA VAL A 545 34.32 5.00 -7.70
C VAL A 545 33.77 6.35 -8.17
N LEU A 546 34.66 7.25 -8.57
CA LEU A 546 34.31 8.58 -9.07
C LEU A 546 34.10 8.52 -10.59
N GLY A 547 32.87 8.70 -11.06
CA GLY A 547 32.53 8.83 -12.48
C GLY A 547 32.35 10.29 -12.88
N MET A 548 33.34 10.87 -13.55
CA MET A 548 33.26 12.27 -14.03
C MET A 548 32.43 12.37 -15.33
N PRO A 549 31.75 13.50 -15.61
CA PRO A 549 31.01 13.68 -16.87
C PRO A 549 31.89 13.41 -18.10
N GLY A 550 31.38 12.62 -19.06
CA GLY A 550 32.13 12.21 -20.25
C GLY A 550 33.06 11.00 -20.06
N THR A 551 33.26 10.52 -18.83
CA THR A 551 33.75 9.15 -18.60
C THR A 551 32.56 8.20 -18.73
N ASP A 552 32.67 7.15 -19.54
CA ASP A 552 31.61 6.14 -19.76
C ASP A 552 31.30 5.35 -18.46
N SER A 553 30.77 6.00 -17.44
CA SER A 553 30.39 5.41 -16.14
C SER A 553 29.35 4.30 -16.32
N GLU A 554 28.52 4.38 -17.36
CA GLU A 554 27.62 3.29 -17.77
C GLU A 554 28.36 2.02 -18.23
N ARG A 555 29.53 2.13 -18.89
CA ARG A 555 30.35 0.94 -19.22
C ARG A 555 31.07 0.39 -18.00
N GLN A 556 31.44 1.27 -17.06
CA GLN A 556 32.12 0.91 -15.81
C GLN A 556 31.28 0.00 -14.91
N ASN A 557 29.95 0.17 -14.92
CA ASN A 557 29.00 -0.66 -14.17
C ASN A 557 28.43 -1.88 -14.93
N ARG A 558 28.56 -1.97 -16.27
CA ARG A 558 28.02 -3.11 -17.06
C ARG A 558 28.93 -4.34 -17.07
N HIS A 559 30.23 -4.17 -16.85
CA HIS A 559 31.19 -5.28 -16.93
C HIS A 559 31.31 -6.24 -15.72
N PRO A 560 30.80 -5.97 -14.50
CA PRO A 560 30.97 -6.93 -13.40
C PRO A 560 30.00 -8.13 -13.39
N THR A 561 28.91 -8.15 -14.16
CA THR A 561 27.80 -9.10 -13.88
C THR A 561 27.12 -9.79 -15.05
N SER A 562 27.49 -9.56 -16.32
CA SER A 562 26.81 -10.22 -17.44
C SER A 562 27.75 -11.09 -18.28
N ARG A 563 28.02 -12.31 -17.81
CA ARG A 563 28.17 -13.52 -18.63
C ARG A 563 28.27 -14.74 -17.70
N SER A 564 27.51 -15.77 -18.06
CA SER A 564 27.36 -17.08 -17.41
C SER A 564 28.67 -17.62 -16.84
N PHE A 565 28.72 -17.79 -15.52
CA PHE A 565 29.72 -18.63 -14.86
C PHE A 565 29.06 -19.96 -14.49
N ASP A 566 29.71 -21.05 -14.90
CA ASP A 566 29.32 -22.42 -14.64
C ASP A 566 29.07 -22.67 -13.14
N GLN A 567 27.98 -23.40 -12.89
CA GLN A 567 27.59 -23.95 -11.61
C GLN A 567 28.56 -25.07 -11.27
N ASP A 568 29.57 -24.82 -10.42
CA ASP A 568 30.16 -25.81 -9.49
C ASP A 568 31.37 -25.22 -8.75
N SER A 569 31.11 -24.32 -7.79
CA SER A 569 32.08 -24.01 -6.73
C SER A 569 31.41 -23.28 -5.55
N PRO A 570 31.67 -23.66 -4.27
CA PRO A 570 31.03 -23.04 -3.10
C PRO A 570 31.39 -21.57 -2.82
N ARG A 571 32.23 -20.94 -3.65
CA ARG A 571 32.72 -19.55 -3.45
C ARG A 571 32.02 -18.48 -4.29
N SER A 572 31.10 -18.84 -5.19
CA SER A 572 30.48 -17.92 -6.16
C SER A 572 29.22 -17.18 -5.67
N GLN A 573 28.75 -17.40 -4.44
CA GLN A 573 27.54 -16.78 -3.91
C GLN A 573 27.70 -15.34 -3.34
N ARG A 574 28.90 -14.76 -3.35
CA ARG A 574 29.18 -13.48 -2.65
C ARG A 574 28.89 -12.19 -3.43
N ILE A 575 28.45 -12.24 -4.69
CA ILE A 575 28.29 -11.03 -5.51
C ILE A 575 26.98 -11.10 -6.30
N ARG A 576 25.86 -10.74 -5.67
CA ARG A 576 24.64 -10.34 -6.38
C ARG A 576 24.03 -9.12 -5.68
N ASN A 577 23.58 -8.18 -6.50
CA ASN A 577 22.80 -6.97 -6.19
C ASN A 577 23.57 -5.70 -5.80
N PHE A 578 24.23 -5.09 -6.79
CA PHE A 578 24.31 -3.64 -6.89
C PHE A 578 23.70 -3.21 -8.23
N GLY A 579 22.39 -2.99 -8.25
CA GLY A 579 21.70 -2.32 -9.35
C GLY A 579 21.54 -0.85 -9.01
N CYS A 580 22.38 0.00 -9.59
CA CYS A 580 22.18 1.45 -9.55
C CYS A 580 20.98 1.78 -10.46
N ARG A 581 19.78 1.97 -9.88
CA ARG A 581 18.66 2.62 -10.57
C ARG A 581 18.99 4.10 -10.71
N ALA A 582 19.61 4.49 -11.81
CA ALA A 582 19.67 5.88 -12.22
C ALA A 582 18.27 6.29 -12.70
N LYS A 583 17.57 7.13 -11.92
CA LYS A 583 16.47 7.94 -12.45
C LYS A 583 17.10 8.97 -13.39
N ARG A 584 16.69 8.98 -14.66
CA ARG A 584 16.77 10.17 -15.52
C ARG A 584 15.45 10.91 -15.40
#